data_AF-A0A7C4MAI1-F1
#
_entry.id   AF-A0A7C4MAI1-F1
#
_cell.length_a   1.000
_cell.length_b   1.000
_cell.length_c   1.000
_cell.angle_alpha   90.00
_cell.angle_beta   90.00
_cell.angle_gamma   90.00
#
_symmetry.space_group_name_H-M   'P 1'
#
loop_
_entity.id
_entity.type
_entity.pdbx_description
1 polymer ?
#
loop_
_entity_poly.entity_id
_entity_poly.type
_entity_poly.pdbx_seq_one_letter_code
_entity_poly.pdbx_strand_id
1 'polypeptide(L)'
;MRLRKLLICTEPRNEIELRMKRMYIKRVQEMLRRTLSMESTFNIFDEVFHGLSQASVVSENLHSFYESLLTITSYYQHSQAGRGDLIAKLLENLGETEKMEFEFTLMKLPQWLGQTIRLEESELTKQKFDIVSKNGDNLVFCELKMRIYSGCTAGRVEMMEKFNKFTKLIIENQPFRNCIKTAEIKNVFLIGGILFDIQGEPATTQKDEEWGICYNGLLRGKSDIIKTLKENSVPYKVDEKKLPEKAFVIEFVVDDIIVSIIAAYGNEVIKSLFVGKQKYDIEYFKILLEGMLYDDLWLGQIITISERSVLSQNFKKNKNLNNYIISILENDKILQEIKKFSLNRNDIKTLEEITENAIEIIRIYDKNLLEIKSIAEVIFNSLGENYDIKTYIGDIIQFLSCEEILSVLRREIHRVKYKGSTSAQPKFL
;
A
#
# COMPACT_ATOMS: atom_id res chain seq x y z
N MET A 1 21.28 -17.28 -8.31
CA MET A 1 19.84 -17.49 -8.53
C MET A 1 19.15 -17.85 -7.22
N ARG A 2 17.86 -17.52 -7.04
CA ARG A 2 17.07 -17.92 -5.86
C ARG A 2 15.59 -18.07 -6.19
N LEU A 3 14.91 -18.94 -5.45
CA LEU A 3 13.45 -19.04 -5.51
C LEU A 3 12.82 -17.85 -4.78
N ARG A 4 11.95 -17.12 -5.49
CA ARG A 4 11.24 -15.94 -5.02
C ARG A 4 9.96 -16.31 -4.30
N LYS A 5 9.65 -15.61 -3.22
CA LYS A 5 8.40 -15.81 -2.47
C LYS A 5 7.28 -15.02 -3.16
N LEU A 6 6.73 -15.59 -4.23
CA LEU A 6 5.65 -14.99 -5.03
C LEU A 6 4.28 -15.54 -4.63
N LEU A 7 3.44 -14.70 -4.01
CA LEU A 7 2.07 -15.07 -3.63
C LEU A 7 1.21 -15.43 -4.85
N ILE A 8 1.45 -14.80 -6.01
CA ILE A 8 0.72 -15.11 -7.24
C ILE A 8 0.94 -16.55 -7.72
N CYS A 9 2.02 -17.20 -7.28
CA CYS A 9 2.40 -18.58 -7.65
C CYS A 9 2.15 -19.60 -6.53
N THR A 10 1.56 -19.21 -5.40
CA THR A 10 1.33 -20.11 -4.27
C THR A 10 -0.13 -20.15 -3.87
N GLU A 11 -0.54 -21.21 -3.18
CA GLU A 11 -1.86 -21.28 -2.58
C GLU A 11 -1.95 -20.38 -1.34
N PRO A 12 -2.97 -19.50 -1.25
CA PRO A 12 -3.19 -18.67 -0.07
C PRO A 12 -3.42 -19.51 1.19
N ARG A 13 -2.76 -19.15 2.29
CA ARG A 13 -2.90 -19.84 3.59
C ARG A 13 -4.17 -19.45 4.35
N ASN A 14 -4.75 -18.28 4.02
CA ASN A 14 -5.91 -17.72 4.72
C ASN A 14 -6.68 -16.73 3.81
N GLU A 15 -7.81 -16.21 4.30
CA GLU A 15 -8.65 -15.28 3.54
C GLU A 15 -7.94 -13.93 3.22
N ILE A 16 -6.99 -13.53 4.06
CA ILE A 16 -6.20 -12.30 3.87
C ILE A 16 -5.29 -12.47 2.64
N GLU A 17 -4.52 -13.55 2.59
CA GLU A 17 -3.68 -13.89 1.44
C GLU A 17 -4.50 -14.10 0.18
N LEU A 18 -5.71 -14.67 0.28
CA LEU A 18 -6.59 -14.86 -0.88
C LEU A 18 -7.01 -13.50 -1.48
N ARG A 19 -7.29 -12.50 -0.64
CA ARG A 19 -7.56 -11.13 -1.09
C ARG A 19 -6.30 -10.48 -1.67
N MET A 20 -5.16 -10.59 -0.98
CA MET A 20 -3.88 -10.05 -1.44
C MET A 20 -3.47 -10.64 -2.79
N LYS A 21 -3.55 -11.97 -2.98
CA LYS A 21 -3.23 -12.66 -4.24
C LYS A 21 -4.01 -12.07 -5.40
N ARG A 22 -5.34 -11.91 -5.25
CA ARG A 22 -6.19 -11.29 -6.29
C ARG A 22 -5.76 -9.87 -6.64
N MET A 23 -5.34 -9.08 -5.64
CA MET A 23 -4.83 -7.73 -5.88
C MET A 23 -3.46 -7.73 -6.56
N TYR A 24 -2.56 -8.61 -6.14
CA TYR A 24 -1.21 -8.74 -6.67
C TYR A 24 -1.24 -9.20 -8.12
N ILE A 25 -2.04 -10.22 -8.45
CA ILE A 25 -2.21 -10.70 -9.83
C ILE A 25 -2.61 -9.55 -10.76
N LYS A 26 -3.66 -8.79 -10.40
CA LYS A 26 -4.11 -7.66 -11.23
C LYS A 26 -3.00 -6.61 -11.44
N ARG A 27 -2.25 -6.29 -10.40
CA ARG A 27 -1.16 -5.30 -10.44
C ARG A 27 0.04 -5.79 -11.25
N VAL A 28 0.44 -7.04 -11.06
CA VAL A 28 1.54 -7.67 -11.80
C VAL A 28 1.16 -7.83 -13.27
N GLN A 29 -0.08 -8.20 -13.59
CA GLN A 29 -0.57 -8.22 -14.98
C GLN A 29 -0.44 -6.84 -15.63
N GLU A 30 -0.93 -5.79 -14.98
CA GLU A 30 -0.88 -4.44 -15.57
C GLU A 30 0.55 -3.92 -15.71
N MET A 31 1.41 -4.20 -14.73
CA MET A 31 2.85 -3.93 -14.85
C MET A 31 3.46 -4.62 -16.06
N LEU A 32 3.37 -5.94 -16.11
CA LEU A 32 4.09 -6.71 -17.12
C LEU A 32 3.54 -6.47 -18.52
N ARG A 33 2.26 -6.06 -18.68
CA ARG A 33 1.74 -5.58 -19.97
C ARG A 33 2.53 -4.39 -20.52
N ARG A 34 3.00 -3.48 -19.66
CA ARG A 34 3.79 -2.30 -20.05
C ARG A 34 5.16 -2.67 -20.62
N THR A 35 5.62 -3.90 -20.41
CA THR A 35 6.88 -4.41 -20.99
C THR A 35 6.74 -4.79 -22.46
N LEU A 36 5.51 -4.88 -22.99
CA LEU A 36 5.23 -5.30 -24.36
C LEU A 36 5.10 -4.11 -25.34
N SER A 37 5.25 -2.88 -24.86
CA SER A 37 5.03 -1.65 -25.64
C SER A 37 5.96 -0.53 -25.19
N MET A 38 6.33 0.34 -26.14
CA MET A 38 7.05 1.59 -25.87
C MET A 38 6.10 2.78 -25.63
N GLU A 39 4.78 2.58 -25.66
CA GLU A 39 3.81 3.66 -25.38
C GLU A 39 4.11 4.28 -24.02
N SER A 40 4.40 5.58 -24.01
CA SER A 40 4.68 6.38 -22.82
C SER A 40 3.48 7.26 -22.50
N THR A 41 3.26 7.53 -21.21
CA THR A 41 2.27 8.52 -20.77
C THR A 41 2.80 9.95 -20.82
N PHE A 42 4.11 10.12 -20.99
CA PHE A 42 4.78 11.42 -21.01
C PHE A 42 4.78 11.97 -22.43
N ASN A 43 4.26 13.19 -22.59
CA ASN A 43 4.37 13.93 -23.83
C ASN A 43 5.68 14.75 -23.84
N ILE A 44 5.99 15.39 -24.97
CA ILE A 44 7.23 16.17 -25.14
C ILE A 44 7.37 17.34 -24.15
N PHE A 45 6.27 17.91 -23.68
CA PHE A 45 6.30 18.97 -22.65
C PHE A 45 6.68 18.39 -21.30
N ASP A 46 6.14 17.22 -20.95
CA ASP A 46 6.51 16.54 -19.71
C ASP A 46 8.00 16.13 -19.74
N GLU A 47 8.50 15.67 -20.89
CA GLU A 47 9.91 15.35 -21.06
C GLU A 47 10.83 16.57 -20.87
N VAL A 48 10.45 17.73 -21.40
CA VAL A 48 11.20 18.98 -21.20
C VAL A 48 11.10 19.44 -19.74
N PHE A 49 9.90 19.40 -19.15
CA PHE A 49 9.68 19.84 -17.76
C PHE A 49 10.44 18.99 -16.75
N HIS A 50 10.46 17.67 -16.95
CA HIS A 50 11.22 16.75 -16.11
C HIS A 50 12.72 16.69 -16.45
N GLY A 51 13.19 17.46 -17.44
CA GLY A 51 14.60 17.46 -17.89
C GLY A 51 15.02 16.16 -18.60
N LEU A 52 14.07 15.30 -18.97
CA LEU A 52 14.30 14.06 -19.72
C LEU A 52 14.95 14.33 -21.08
N SER A 53 14.56 15.42 -21.73
CA SER A 53 15.16 15.85 -22.99
C SER A 53 16.64 16.23 -22.87
N GLN A 54 17.12 16.58 -21.67
CA GLN A 54 18.55 16.74 -21.40
C GLN A 54 19.21 15.39 -21.08
N ALA A 55 18.50 14.48 -20.39
CA ALA A 55 19.02 13.13 -20.11
C ALA A 55 19.31 12.33 -21.39
N SER A 56 18.53 12.50 -22.46
CA SER A 56 18.83 11.88 -23.77
C SER A 56 20.13 12.37 -24.40
N VAL A 57 20.51 13.62 -24.13
CA VAL A 57 21.78 14.22 -24.61
C VAL A 57 22.97 13.71 -23.78
N VAL A 58 22.76 13.39 -22.50
CA VAL A 58 23.81 12.90 -21.58
C VAL A 58 24.01 11.39 -21.68
N SER A 59 22.94 10.60 -21.72
CA SER A 59 23.00 9.15 -21.83
C SER A 59 21.67 8.56 -22.27
N GLU A 60 21.65 7.89 -23.41
CA GLU A 60 20.46 7.19 -23.92
C GLU A 60 19.97 6.10 -22.95
N ASN A 61 20.88 5.41 -22.25
CA ASN A 61 20.53 4.40 -21.26
C ASN A 61 19.82 5.04 -20.04
N LEU A 62 20.30 6.21 -19.59
CA LEU A 62 19.70 6.96 -18.49
C LEU A 62 18.32 7.48 -18.87
N HIS A 63 18.16 7.97 -20.11
CA HIS A 63 16.86 8.35 -20.64
C HIS A 63 15.87 7.19 -20.62
N SER A 64 16.24 6.04 -21.18
CA SER A 64 15.36 4.86 -21.23
C SER A 64 15.03 4.32 -19.84
N PHE A 65 15.93 4.44 -18.86
CA PHE A 65 15.62 4.19 -17.45
C PHE A 65 14.55 5.13 -16.90
N TYR A 66 14.80 6.44 -16.99
CA TYR A 66 13.98 7.44 -16.30
C TYR A 66 12.57 7.51 -16.88
N GLU A 67 12.44 7.41 -18.21
CA GLU A 67 11.14 7.30 -18.89
C GLU A 67 10.36 6.06 -18.42
N SER A 68 11.04 4.91 -18.30
CA SER A 68 10.45 3.67 -17.80
C SER A 68 10.05 3.80 -16.33
N LEU A 69 10.93 4.35 -15.48
CA LEU A 69 10.68 4.57 -14.07
C LEU A 69 9.41 5.41 -13.86
N LEU A 70 9.32 6.55 -14.53
CA LEU A 70 8.18 7.45 -14.39
C LEU A 70 6.87 6.82 -14.92
N THR A 71 6.93 6.15 -16.07
CA THR A 71 5.75 5.48 -16.67
C THR A 71 5.20 4.37 -15.78
N ILE A 72 6.08 3.57 -15.16
CA ILE A 72 5.66 2.47 -14.30
C ILE A 72 5.23 2.96 -12.92
N THR A 73 5.93 3.95 -12.35
CA THR A 73 5.63 4.43 -10.98
C THR A 73 4.40 5.34 -10.92
N SER A 74 4.09 6.10 -11.99
CA SER A 74 2.88 6.94 -12.05
C SER A 74 1.60 6.11 -11.88
N TYR A 75 1.54 4.92 -12.50
CA TYR A 75 0.44 3.98 -12.32
C TYR A 75 0.24 3.54 -10.86
N TYR A 76 1.33 3.37 -10.11
CA TYR A 76 1.29 2.86 -8.73
C TYR A 76 0.90 3.90 -7.69
N GLN A 77 1.39 5.14 -7.83
CA GLN A 77 1.21 6.17 -6.81
C GLN A 77 -0.26 6.58 -6.62
N HIS A 78 -1.10 6.36 -7.64
CA HIS A 78 -2.54 6.67 -7.57
C HIS A 78 -3.42 5.51 -7.05
N SER A 79 -2.89 4.28 -6.89
CA SER A 79 -3.68 3.10 -6.50
C SER A 79 -3.63 2.84 -4.97
N GLN A 80 -4.44 3.56 -4.19
CA GLN A 80 -4.65 3.28 -2.75
C GLN A 80 -5.46 1.98 -2.47
N ALA A 81 -5.92 1.30 -3.53
CA ALA A 81 -6.87 0.19 -3.45
C ALA A 81 -6.36 -0.97 -2.57
N GLY A 82 -7.02 -1.19 -1.43
CA GLY A 82 -6.95 -2.40 -0.59
C GLY A 82 -5.85 -2.46 0.48
N ARG A 83 -5.02 -1.42 0.64
CA ARG A 83 -4.07 -1.33 1.78
C ARG A 83 -4.79 -1.14 3.10
N GLY A 84 -5.80 -0.27 3.14
CA GLY A 84 -6.65 -0.03 4.30
C GLY A 84 -7.35 -1.30 4.77
N ASP A 85 -8.04 -1.99 3.85
CA ASP A 85 -8.74 -3.26 4.12
C ASP A 85 -7.83 -4.36 4.68
N LEU A 86 -6.57 -4.44 4.21
CA LEU A 86 -5.59 -5.39 4.73
C LEU A 86 -5.24 -5.08 6.18
N ILE A 87 -4.86 -3.83 6.45
CA ILE A 87 -4.49 -3.38 7.80
C ILE A 87 -5.66 -3.56 8.76
N ALA A 88 -6.86 -3.21 8.31
CA ALA A 88 -8.11 -3.39 9.04
C ALA A 88 -8.29 -4.83 9.54
N LYS A 89 -8.29 -5.80 8.62
CA LYS A 89 -8.45 -7.23 8.97
C LYS A 89 -7.36 -7.75 9.90
N LEU A 90 -6.14 -7.25 9.75
CA LEU A 90 -5.03 -7.66 10.61
C LEU A 90 -5.20 -7.09 12.03
N LEU A 91 -5.64 -5.83 12.14
CA LEU A 91 -5.91 -5.19 13.43
C LEU A 91 -7.07 -5.87 14.15
N GLU A 92 -8.13 -6.26 13.44
CA GLU A 92 -9.28 -6.99 14.01
C GLU A 92 -8.84 -8.27 14.77
N ASN A 93 -7.82 -8.97 14.26
CA ASN A 93 -7.29 -10.19 14.90
C ASN A 93 -6.49 -9.95 16.19
N LEU A 94 -6.21 -8.69 16.56
CA LEU A 94 -5.40 -8.36 17.74
C LEU A 94 -6.19 -8.37 19.05
N GLY A 95 -7.52 -8.40 19.02
CA GLY A 95 -8.32 -8.35 20.25
C GLY A 95 -9.77 -8.76 20.07
N GLU A 96 -10.53 -8.72 21.17
CA GLU A 96 -11.96 -9.04 21.17
C GLU A 96 -12.82 -7.77 21.15
N THR A 97 -13.83 -7.79 20.29
CA THR A 97 -14.79 -6.70 20.13
C THR A 97 -16.15 -7.27 19.73
N GLU A 98 -17.25 -6.65 20.20
CA GLU A 98 -18.60 -7.10 19.83
C GLU A 98 -18.93 -6.70 18.40
N LYS A 99 -18.50 -5.50 18.00
CA LYS A 99 -18.63 -4.96 16.65
C LYS A 99 -17.42 -4.11 16.33
N MET A 100 -16.93 -4.21 15.10
CA MET A 100 -15.86 -3.37 14.58
C MET A 100 -16.13 -3.08 13.11
N GLU A 101 -15.99 -1.83 12.71
CA GLU A 101 -16.12 -1.42 11.32
C GLU A 101 -14.99 -0.47 10.96
N PHE A 102 -14.53 -0.57 9.72
CA PHE A 102 -13.44 0.23 9.18
C PHE A 102 -13.99 1.27 8.21
N GLU A 103 -13.30 2.41 8.10
CA GLU A 103 -13.68 3.48 7.19
C GLU A 103 -15.13 3.97 7.45
N PHE A 104 -15.48 4.12 8.73
CA PHE A 104 -16.83 4.30 9.24
C PHE A 104 -17.30 5.77 9.20
N THR A 105 -18.49 6.03 8.66
CA THR A 105 -19.10 7.37 8.67
C THR A 105 -20.05 7.53 9.86
N LEU A 106 -19.92 8.59 10.67
CA LEU A 106 -20.74 8.82 11.87
C LEU A 106 -22.26 8.80 11.61
N MET A 107 -22.71 9.26 10.44
CA MET A 107 -24.12 9.14 10.02
C MET A 107 -24.69 7.71 10.13
N LYS A 108 -23.84 6.69 10.00
CA LYS A 108 -24.24 5.27 10.09
C LYS A 108 -24.33 4.76 11.53
N LEU A 109 -23.87 5.53 12.52
CA LEU A 109 -23.80 5.12 13.93
C LEU A 109 -25.14 4.60 14.48
N PRO A 110 -26.29 5.25 14.27
CA PRO A 110 -27.55 4.73 14.78
C PRO A 110 -27.88 3.34 14.22
N GLN A 111 -27.78 3.16 12.91
CA GLN A 111 -28.07 1.88 12.25
C GLN A 111 -27.08 0.79 12.70
N TRP A 112 -25.81 1.14 12.83
CA TRP A 112 -24.77 0.23 13.29
C TRP A 112 -25.00 -0.24 14.74
N LEU A 113 -25.54 0.65 15.58
CA LEU A 113 -25.98 0.36 16.95
C LEU A 113 -27.37 -0.30 17.02
N GLY A 114 -28.03 -0.57 15.88
CA GLY A 114 -29.34 -1.23 15.83
C GLY A 114 -30.53 -0.31 16.16
N GLN A 115 -30.37 1.00 15.96
CA GLN A 115 -31.36 2.02 16.30
C GLN A 115 -32.02 2.63 15.06
N THR A 116 -33.20 3.20 15.25
CA THR A 116 -33.98 3.89 14.20
C THR A 116 -33.81 5.41 14.21
N ILE A 117 -32.95 5.94 15.09
CA ILE A 117 -32.66 7.37 15.18
C ILE A 117 -32.05 7.86 13.87
N ARG A 118 -32.53 9.00 13.36
CA ARG A 118 -31.94 9.67 12.21
C ARG A 118 -31.12 10.86 12.68
N LEU A 119 -29.84 10.84 12.35
CA LEU A 119 -28.98 12.01 12.53
C LEU A 119 -29.19 12.94 11.34
N GLU A 120 -29.23 14.24 11.60
CA GLU A 120 -29.25 15.24 10.54
C GLU A 120 -27.90 15.29 9.83
N GLU A 121 -27.93 15.47 8.51
CA GLU A 121 -26.74 15.57 7.71
C GLU A 121 -26.08 16.94 7.90
N SER A 122 -24.85 16.95 8.40
CA SER A 122 -24.05 18.15 8.65
C SER A 122 -22.57 17.84 8.46
N GLU A 123 -21.73 18.87 8.39
CA GLU A 123 -20.26 18.72 8.39
C GLU A 123 -19.77 17.90 9.59
N LEU A 124 -20.44 18.01 10.75
CA LEU A 124 -20.07 17.27 11.96
C LEU A 124 -20.48 15.79 11.90
N THR A 125 -21.59 15.44 11.25
CA THR A 125 -22.07 14.06 11.17
C THR A 125 -21.53 13.30 9.96
N LYS A 126 -21.00 14.00 8.94
CA LYS A 126 -20.31 13.39 7.78
C LYS A 126 -18.90 12.87 8.07
N GLN A 127 -18.39 13.11 9.27
CA GLN A 127 -17.05 12.67 9.64
C GLN A 127 -16.89 11.16 9.45
N LYS A 128 -15.72 10.79 8.94
CA LYS A 128 -15.34 9.40 8.70
C LYS A 128 -14.16 9.03 9.60
N PHE A 129 -14.25 7.90 10.29
CA PHE A 129 -13.18 7.37 11.14
C PHE A 129 -12.55 6.14 10.51
N ASP A 130 -11.23 5.96 10.68
CA ASP A 130 -10.53 4.78 10.17
C ASP A 130 -11.10 3.49 10.79
N ILE A 131 -11.39 3.52 12.09
CA ILE A 131 -11.95 2.38 12.84
C ILE A 131 -12.99 2.85 13.84
N VAL A 132 -14.08 2.11 13.96
CA VAL A 132 -15.02 2.20 15.09
C VAL A 132 -15.20 0.82 15.70
N SER A 133 -15.08 0.71 17.02
CA SER A 133 -15.31 -0.54 17.76
C SER A 133 -16.25 -0.34 18.95
N LYS A 134 -17.06 -1.36 19.26
CA LYS A 134 -17.96 -1.39 20.42
C LYS A 134 -17.65 -2.60 21.27
N ASN A 135 -17.54 -2.39 22.58
CA ASN A 135 -17.33 -3.46 23.55
C ASN A 135 -18.01 -3.11 24.88
N GLY A 136 -19.11 -3.78 25.21
CA GLY A 136 -19.96 -3.44 26.35
C GLY A 136 -20.49 -2.00 26.23
N ASP A 137 -20.24 -1.22 27.28
CA ASP A 137 -20.58 0.20 27.41
C ASP A 137 -19.53 1.15 26.81
N ASN A 138 -18.55 0.62 26.06
CA ASN A 138 -17.46 1.38 25.45
C ASN A 138 -17.66 1.48 23.93
N LEU A 139 -17.52 2.71 23.42
CA LEU A 139 -17.48 3.02 22.00
C LEU A 139 -16.17 3.71 21.67
N VAL A 140 -15.42 3.15 20.73
CA VAL A 140 -14.10 3.64 20.35
C VAL A 140 -14.15 4.14 18.91
N PHE A 141 -13.62 5.32 18.67
CA PHE A 141 -13.32 5.87 17.36
C PHE A 141 -11.80 6.04 17.26
N CYS A 142 -11.18 5.45 16.25
CA CYS A 142 -9.73 5.49 16.08
C CYS A 142 -9.36 6.07 14.72
N GLU A 143 -8.34 6.92 14.73
CA GLU A 143 -7.62 7.41 13.57
C GLU A 143 -6.19 6.88 13.64
N LEU A 144 -5.72 6.21 12.59
CA LEU A 144 -4.44 5.54 12.60
C LEU A 144 -3.46 6.17 11.62
N LYS A 145 -2.27 6.43 12.12
CA LYS A 145 -1.10 6.71 11.30
C LYS A 145 -0.09 5.58 11.45
N MET A 146 0.27 4.98 10.31
CA MET A 146 1.15 3.81 10.30
C MET A 146 2.54 4.12 10.82
N ARG A 147 3.07 5.30 10.51
CA ARG A 147 4.41 5.75 10.93
C ARG A 147 4.37 7.15 11.54
N ILE A 148 5.35 7.49 12.37
CA ILE A 148 5.46 8.82 12.99
C ILE A 148 5.41 9.97 11.98
N TYR A 149 6.00 9.80 10.79
CA TYR A 149 6.03 10.79 9.71
C TYR A 149 4.85 10.73 8.72
N SER A 150 3.84 9.89 8.95
CA SER A 150 2.72 9.74 8.01
C SER A 150 1.89 11.02 7.92
N GLY A 151 1.86 11.65 6.74
CA GLY A 151 1.13 12.89 6.48
C GLY A 151 1.80 14.15 7.05
N CYS A 152 3.01 14.03 7.61
CA CYS A 152 3.74 15.14 8.26
C CYS A 152 2.86 15.87 9.31
N THR A 153 3.12 17.16 9.53
CA THR A 153 2.29 18.01 10.41
C THR A 153 0.82 18.04 9.98
N ALA A 154 0.54 18.09 8.68
CA ALA A 154 -0.82 18.20 8.14
C ALA A 154 -1.68 17.00 8.54
N GLY A 155 -1.14 15.78 8.46
CA GLY A 155 -1.85 14.56 8.84
C GLY A 155 -2.18 14.49 10.33
N ARG A 156 -1.39 15.14 11.20
CA ARG A 156 -1.69 15.26 12.65
C ARG A 156 -2.77 16.31 12.90
N VAL A 157 -2.69 17.44 12.19
CA VAL A 157 -3.70 18.50 12.29
C VAL A 157 -5.07 17.98 11.84
N GLU A 158 -5.14 17.29 10.69
CA GLU A 158 -6.38 16.70 10.17
C GLU A 158 -7.01 15.72 11.16
N MET A 159 -6.21 14.82 11.73
CA MET A 159 -6.64 13.86 12.74
C MET A 159 -7.24 14.57 13.98
N MET A 160 -6.54 15.57 14.50
CA MET A 160 -7.01 16.29 15.68
C MET A 160 -8.20 17.23 15.39
N GLU A 161 -8.28 17.78 14.18
CA GLU A 161 -9.43 18.56 13.74
C GLU A 161 -10.70 17.71 13.73
N LYS A 162 -10.60 16.45 13.29
CA LYS A 162 -11.69 15.47 13.37
C LYS A 162 -12.13 15.23 14.82
N PHE A 163 -11.20 15.07 15.75
CA PHE A 163 -11.55 14.94 17.18
C PHE A 163 -12.18 16.20 17.75
N ASN A 164 -11.74 17.38 17.30
CA ASN A 164 -12.37 18.64 17.71
C ASN A 164 -13.80 18.76 17.16
N LYS A 165 -14.03 18.39 15.90
CA LYS A 165 -15.38 18.33 15.30
C LYS A 165 -16.29 17.34 16.02
N PHE A 166 -15.77 16.16 16.39
CA PHE A 166 -16.51 15.22 17.25
C PHE A 166 -16.84 15.83 18.62
N THR A 167 -15.87 16.52 19.24
CA THR A 167 -16.07 17.20 20.53
C THR A 167 -17.20 18.21 20.46
N LYS A 168 -17.25 19.03 19.40
CA LYS A 168 -18.38 19.95 19.15
C LYS A 168 -19.69 19.20 18.98
N LEU A 169 -19.69 18.14 18.16
CA LEU A 169 -20.89 17.33 17.90
C LEU A 169 -21.48 16.76 19.19
N ILE A 170 -20.67 16.14 20.04
CA ILE A 170 -21.17 15.50 21.26
C ILE A 170 -21.66 16.53 22.29
N ILE A 171 -21.09 17.73 22.33
CA ILE A 171 -21.52 18.83 23.22
C ILE A 171 -22.81 19.48 22.73
N GLU A 172 -22.95 19.72 21.42
CA GLU A 172 -24.03 20.55 20.87
C GLU A 172 -25.24 19.74 20.41
N ASN A 173 -25.06 18.49 19.96
CA ASN A 173 -26.10 17.72 19.27
C ASN A 173 -26.80 16.71 20.21
N GLN A 174 -27.99 17.07 20.69
CA GLN A 174 -28.81 16.19 21.53
C GLN A 174 -29.22 14.87 20.84
N PRO A 175 -29.66 14.83 19.56
CA PRO A 175 -29.95 13.57 18.88
C PRO A 175 -28.77 12.59 18.86
N PHE A 176 -27.55 13.09 18.65
CA PHE A 176 -26.33 12.30 18.68
C PHE A 176 -26.05 11.73 20.07
N ARG A 177 -26.16 12.54 21.14
CA ARG A 177 -26.05 12.05 22.52
C ARG A 177 -27.10 11.00 22.85
N ASN A 178 -28.34 11.23 22.45
CA ASN A 178 -29.43 10.27 22.66
C ASN A 178 -29.14 8.94 21.96
N CYS A 179 -28.54 8.97 20.77
CA CYS A 179 -28.09 7.77 20.08
C CYS A 179 -27.05 6.97 20.89
N ILE A 180 -26.05 7.66 21.45
CA ILE A 180 -25.04 7.02 22.32
C ILE A 180 -25.70 6.43 23.58
N LYS A 181 -26.53 7.21 24.29
CA LYS A 181 -27.18 6.76 25.54
C LYS A 181 -28.16 5.61 25.34
N THR A 182 -28.92 5.62 24.25
CA THR A 182 -29.90 4.56 23.93
C THR A 182 -29.22 3.22 23.65
N ALA A 183 -27.95 3.24 23.21
CA ALA A 183 -27.12 2.04 23.07
C ALA A 183 -26.43 1.62 24.37
N GLU A 184 -26.77 2.23 25.51
CA GLU A 184 -26.19 1.96 26.82
C GLU A 184 -24.67 2.22 26.88
N ILE A 185 -24.16 3.09 26.00
CA ILE A 185 -22.75 3.48 25.97
C ILE A 185 -22.51 4.54 27.05
N LYS A 186 -21.53 4.27 27.92
CA LYS A 186 -21.09 5.18 28.98
C LYS A 186 -19.76 5.83 28.66
N ASN A 187 -18.89 5.14 27.91
CA ASN A 187 -17.54 5.61 27.62
C ASN A 187 -17.33 5.74 26.12
N VAL A 188 -16.86 6.90 25.69
CA VAL A 188 -16.48 7.18 24.30
C VAL A 188 -14.99 7.48 24.26
N PHE A 189 -14.25 6.75 23.44
CA PHE A 189 -12.81 6.94 23.25
C PHE A 189 -12.53 7.47 21.86
N LEU A 190 -11.79 8.59 21.76
CA LEU A 190 -11.23 9.09 20.49
C LEU A 190 -9.72 8.84 20.52
N ILE A 191 -9.23 7.90 19.70
CA ILE A 191 -7.83 7.46 19.74
C ILE A 191 -7.10 7.95 18.49
N GLY A 192 -6.14 8.85 18.68
CA GLY A 192 -5.16 9.19 17.66
C GLY A 192 -3.97 8.27 17.80
N GLY A 193 -3.90 7.23 16.97
CA GLY A 193 -2.93 6.14 17.10
C GLY A 193 -1.76 6.23 16.13
N ILE A 194 -0.55 5.95 16.64
CA ILE A 194 0.69 5.91 15.87
C ILE A 194 1.36 4.56 16.09
N LEU A 195 1.45 3.73 15.05
CA LEU A 195 1.91 2.35 15.22
C LEU A 195 3.43 2.25 15.26
N PHE A 196 4.12 2.72 14.22
CA PHE A 196 5.57 2.50 14.05
C PHE A 196 6.39 3.79 13.98
N ASP A 197 7.67 3.70 14.30
CA ASP A 197 8.66 4.76 14.11
C ASP A 197 9.25 4.75 12.69
N ILE A 198 10.36 5.47 12.48
CA ILE A 198 11.06 5.54 11.18
C ILE A 198 11.75 4.22 10.82
N GLN A 199 12.23 3.48 11.82
CA GLN A 199 12.93 2.20 11.64
C GLN A 199 11.94 1.03 11.48
N GLY A 200 10.65 1.25 11.74
CA GLY A 200 9.64 0.19 11.72
C GLY A 200 9.46 -0.49 13.07
N GLU A 201 10.05 0.05 14.14
CA GLU A 201 9.83 -0.40 15.51
C GLU A 201 8.59 0.27 16.12
N PRO A 202 8.04 -0.24 17.23
CA PRO A 202 6.92 0.39 17.91
C PRO A 202 7.18 1.88 18.19
N ALA A 203 6.21 2.72 17.83
CA ALA A 203 6.34 4.16 18.00
C ALA A 203 6.36 4.53 19.49
N THR A 204 7.05 5.63 19.80
CA THR A 204 7.03 6.24 21.13
C THR A 204 6.88 7.76 20.99
N THR A 205 6.41 8.40 22.06
CA THR A 205 6.33 9.86 22.18
C THR A 205 7.69 10.51 21.97
N GLN A 206 8.74 9.97 22.62
CA GLN A 206 10.11 10.46 22.49
C GLN A 206 10.58 10.50 21.04
N LYS A 207 10.41 9.40 20.28
CA LYS A 207 10.86 9.34 18.88
C LYS A 207 10.09 10.30 17.96
N ASP A 208 8.82 10.54 18.23
CA ASP A 208 8.01 11.51 17.47
C ASP A 208 8.40 12.97 17.83
N GLU A 209 8.70 13.23 19.10
CA GLU A 209 9.25 14.51 19.56
C GLU A 209 10.63 14.81 18.95
N GLU A 210 11.54 13.84 18.97
CA GLU A 210 12.89 13.94 18.37
C GLU A 210 12.82 14.21 16.86
N TRP A 211 11.85 13.62 16.17
CA TRP A 211 11.63 13.90 14.75
C TRP A 211 11.11 15.32 14.49
N GLY A 212 10.32 15.87 15.42
CA GLY A 212 9.94 17.29 15.47
C GLY A 212 8.98 17.78 14.38
N ILE A 213 8.79 17.04 13.29
CA ILE A 213 7.96 17.46 12.15
C ILE A 213 6.46 17.31 12.45
N CYS A 214 6.05 16.19 13.04
CA CYS A 214 4.63 15.84 13.18
C CYS A 214 4.05 16.26 14.54
N TYR A 215 4.81 16.07 15.61
CA TYR A 215 4.36 16.20 16.99
C TYR A 215 3.70 17.56 17.30
N ASN A 216 4.22 18.65 16.73
CA ASN A 216 3.65 19.99 16.89
C ASN A 216 2.19 20.10 16.41
N GLY A 217 1.81 19.37 15.36
CA GLY A 217 0.43 19.32 14.87
C GLY A 217 -0.52 18.68 15.89
N LEU A 218 -0.03 17.67 16.63
CA LEU A 218 -0.77 17.01 17.70
C LEU A 218 -1.01 17.96 18.88
N LEU A 219 0.02 18.69 19.31
CA LEU A 219 -0.08 19.67 20.40
C LEU A 219 -0.99 20.85 20.06
N ARG A 220 -0.96 21.32 18.81
CA ARG A 220 -1.88 22.35 18.32
C ARG A 220 -3.33 21.86 18.41
N GLY A 221 -3.61 20.68 17.88
CA GLY A 221 -4.95 20.09 17.93
C GLY A 221 -5.46 19.84 19.35
N LYS A 222 -4.58 19.44 20.28
CA LYS A 222 -4.89 19.36 21.72
C LYS A 222 -5.39 20.71 22.25
N SER A 223 -4.71 21.79 21.90
CA SER A 223 -5.05 23.15 22.33
C SER A 223 -6.41 23.60 21.78
N ASP A 224 -6.73 23.24 20.54
CA ASP A 224 -8.02 23.59 19.90
C ASP A 224 -9.21 22.87 20.54
N ILE A 225 -9.03 21.61 20.96
CA ILE A 225 -10.03 20.84 21.71
C ILE A 225 -10.25 21.46 23.10
N ILE A 226 -9.16 21.74 23.83
CA ILE A 226 -9.23 22.40 25.14
C ILE A 226 -9.95 23.74 25.04
N LYS A 227 -9.66 24.53 24.01
CA LYS A 227 -10.34 25.79 23.75
C LYS A 227 -11.85 25.58 23.57
N THR A 228 -12.24 24.60 22.76
CA THR A 228 -13.66 24.25 22.52
C THR A 228 -14.38 23.86 23.81
N LEU A 229 -13.73 23.05 24.67
CA LEU A 229 -14.28 22.66 25.98
C LEU A 229 -14.47 23.88 26.89
N LYS A 230 -13.48 24.78 26.95
CA LYS A 230 -13.56 26.03 27.73
C LYS A 230 -14.68 26.95 27.25
N GLU A 231 -14.78 27.16 25.94
CA GLU A 231 -15.81 28.03 25.33
C GLU A 231 -17.22 27.53 25.62
N ASN A 232 -17.40 26.21 25.73
CA ASN A 232 -18.69 25.59 26.07
C ASN A 232 -18.88 25.33 27.56
N SER A 233 -17.98 25.84 28.43
CA SER A 233 -18.04 25.65 29.89
C SER A 233 -18.11 24.19 30.34
N VAL A 234 -17.49 23.27 29.58
CA VAL A 234 -17.43 21.84 29.90
C VAL A 234 -16.20 21.57 30.77
N PRO A 235 -16.36 21.08 32.02
CA PRO A 235 -15.22 20.68 32.85
C PRO A 235 -14.44 19.55 32.21
N TYR A 236 -13.12 19.64 32.26
CA TYR A 236 -12.23 18.64 31.67
C TYR A 236 -10.97 18.45 32.52
N LYS A 237 -10.32 17.31 32.32
CA LYS A 237 -9.02 16.96 32.89
C LYS A 237 -8.05 16.61 31.77
N VAL A 238 -6.79 17.00 31.92
CA VAL A 238 -5.72 16.63 31.01
C VAL A 238 -4.66 15.88 31.79
N ASP A 239 -4.35 14.64 31.38
CA ASP A 239 -3.19 13.90 31.85
C ASP A 239 -2.07 13.99 30.81
N GLU A 240 -0.96 14.61 31.20
CA GLU A 240 0.24 14.79 30.39
C GLU A 240 1.46 14.07 31.02
N LYS A 241 1.22 13.04 31.84
CA LYS A 241 2.31 12.18 32.30
C LYS A 241 3.11 11.71 31.09
N LYS A 242 4.41 12.01 31.10
CA LYS A 242 5.37 11.59 30.07
C LYS A 242 5.51 10.06 30.08
N LEU A 243 4.56 9.39 29.45
CA LEU A 243 4.60 7.95 29.22
C LEU A 243 5.17 7.70 27.82
N PRO A 244 5.99 6.64 27.63
CA PRO A 244 6.58 6.35 26.34
C PRO A 244 5.56 6.13 25.22
N GLU A 245 4.41 5.56 25.54
CA GLU A 245 3.39 5.13 24.57
C GLU A 245 2.13 6.01 24.56
N LYS A 246 2.16 7.15 25.27
CA LYS A 246 0.99 8.03 25.42
C LYS A 246 1.43 9.47 25.61
N ALA A 247 1.06 10.35 24.68
CA ALA A 247 1.42 11.77 24.75
C ALA A 247 0.52 12.54 25.71
N PHE A 248 -0.80 12.31 25.64
CA PHE A 248 -1.77 12.92 26.55
C PHE A 248 -3.10 12.18 26.53
N VAL A 249 -3.91 12.46 27.55
CA VAL A 249 -5.34 12.12 27.62
C VAL A 249 -6.13 13.36 28.00
N ILE A 250 -7.20 13.66 27.27
CA ILE A 250 -8.21 14.65 27.66
C ILE A 250 -9.49 13.90 28.05
N GLU A 251 -9.96 14.09 29.28
CA GLU A 251 -11.19 13.49 29.81
C GLU A 251 -12.22 14.58 30.10
N PHE A 252 -13.46 14.38 29.69
CA PHE A 252 -14.60 15.23 30.04
C PHE A 252 -15.91 14.43 30.05
N VAL A 253 -16.96 15.00 30.63
CA VAL A 253 -18.27 14.34 30.77
C VAL A 253 -19.36 15.20 30.13
N VAL A 254 -20.24 14.58 29.35
CA VAL A 254 -21.44 15.22 28.78
C VAL A 254 -22.63 14.26 28.89
N ASP A 255 -23.73 14.67 29.54
CA ASP A 255 -24.94 13.86 29.74
C ASP A 255 -24.67 12.42 30.27
N ASP A 256 -23.79 12.30 31.25
CA ASP A 256 -23.31 11.03 31.86
C ASP A 256 -22.43 10.16 30.92
N ILE A 257 -22.06 10.66 29.74
CA ILE A 257 -21.11 10.02 28.84
C ILE A 257 -19.71 10.54 29.15
N ILE A 258 -18.79 9.64 29.50
CA ILE A 258 -17.38 9.94 29.70
C ILE A 258 -16.69 9.89 28.33
N VAL A 259 -16.07 11.00 27.94
CA VAL A 259 -15.31 11.10 26.69
C VAL A 259 -13.83 11.20 27.00
N SER A 260 -13.04 10.30 26.40
CA SER A 260 -11.58 10.24 26.54
C SER A 260 -10.91 10.39 25.18
N ILE A 261 -10.13 11.46 25.00
CA ILE A 261 -9.34 11.70 23.79
C ILE A 261 -7.90 11.34 24.09
N ILE A 262 -7.36 10.35 23.39
CA ILE A 262 -6.08 9.72 23.69
C ILE A 262 -5.16 9.85 22.48
N ALA A 263 -3.98 10.42 22.68
CA ALA A 263 -2.89 10.35 21.72
C ALA A 263 -1.94 9.19 22.09
N ALA A 264 -2.08 8.07 21.39
CA ALA A 264 -1.44 6.80 21.72
C ALA A 264 -0.38 6.39 20.68
N TYR A 265 0.64 5.68 21.16
CA TYR A 265 1.76 5.19 20.36
C TYR A 265 1.99 3.70 20.65
N GLY A 266 2.48 2.95 19.66
CA GLY A 266 2.91 1.57 19.86
C GLY A 266 1.81 0.68 20.45
N ASN A 267 2.12 -0.02 21.55
CA ASN A 267 1.18 -0.97 22.17
C ASN A 267 -0.06 -0.30 22.77
N GLU A 268 0.07 0.94 23.24
CA GLU A 268 -1.09 1.65 23.81
C GLU A 268 -2.16 1.91 22.75
N VAL A 269 -1.82 1.96 21.45
CA VAL A 269 -2.81 2.04 20.37
C VAL A 269 -3.70 0.80 20.37
N ILE A 270 -3.08 -0.38 20.35
CA ILE A 270 -3.80 -1.66 20.33
C ILE A 270 -4.60 -1.83 21.61
N LYS A 271 -3.99 -1.55 22.75
CA LYS A 271 -4.65 -1.62 24.05
C LYS A 271 -5.85 -0.68 24.15
N SER A 272 -5.73 0.56 23.68
CA SER A 272 -6.83 1.52 23.71
C SER A 272 -7.95 1.10 22.75
N LEU A 273 -7.61 0.59 21.57
CA LEU A 273 -8.58 0.15 20.56
C LEU A 273 -9.49 -0.98 21.06
N PHE A 274 -8.94 -1.88 21.87
CA PHE A 274 -9.65 -3.01 22.47
C PHE A 274 -10.04 -2.80 23.93
N VAL A 275 -9.85 -1.59 24.47
CA VAL A 275 -10.18 -1.23 25.86
C VAL A 275 -9.57 -2.23 26.87
N GLY A 276 -8.30 -2.61 26.64
CA GLY A 276 -7.58 -3.56 27.48
C GLY A 276 -7.86 -5.05 27.22
N LYS A 277 -8.74 -5.39 26.27
CA LYS A 277 -9.08 -6.78 25.88
C LYS A 277 -8.33 -7.27 24.63
N GLN A 278 -7.17 -6.70 24.34
CA GLN A 278 -6.30 -7.19 23.27
C GLN A 278 -5.71 -8.56 23.64
N LYS A 279 -5.64 -9.46 22.65
CA LYS A 279 -5.00 -10.76 22.72
C LYS A 279 -3.51 -10.69 22.42
N TYR A 280 -3.16 -9.76 21.53
CA TYR A 280 -1.83 -9.61 20.99
C TYR A 280 -1.39 -8.15 21.04
N ASP A 281 -0.09 -7.93 20.93
CA ASP A 281 0.55 -6.64 20.98
C ASP A 281 0.99 -6.18 19.57
N ILE A 282 1.67 -5.04 19.51
CA ILE A 282 2.13 -4.51 18.23
C ILE A 282 3.27 -5.35 17.62
N GLU A 283 4.02 -6.10 18.43
CA GLU A 283 5.10 -6.94 17.95
C GLU A 283 4.53 -8.15 17.20
N TYR A 284 3.47 -8.77 17.72
CA TYR A 284 2.73 -9.78 16.99
C TYR A 284 2.17 -9.23 15.67
N PHE A 285 1.64 -8.01 15.67
CA PHE A 285 1.18 -7.34 14.44
C PHE A 285 2.31 -7.15 13.42
N LYS A 286 3.52 -6.78 13.87
CA LYS A 286 4.73 -6.69 13.04
C LYS A 286 5.10 -8.05 12.46
N ILE A 287 5.13 -9.11 13.27
CA ILE A 287 5.39 -10.49 12.84
C ILE A 287 4.40 -10.95 11.76
N LEU A 288 3.11 -10.61 11.91
CA LEU A 288 2.11 -10.90 10.88
C LEU A 288 2.44 -10.20 9.56
N LEU A 289 2.77 -8.90 9.60
CA LEU A 289 3.17 -8.13 8.42
C LEU A 289 4.42 -8.70 7.75
N GLU A 290 5.44 -9.05 8.55
CA GLU A 290 6.70 -9.64 8.07
C GLU A 290 6.48 -11.04 7.47
N GLY A 291 5.57 -11.82 8.04
CA GLY A 291 5.15 -13.12 7.51
C GLY A 291 4.49 -13.03 6.12
N MET A 292 3.99 -11.86 5.76
CA MET A 292 3.38 -11.53 4.46
C MET A 292 4.28 -10.69 3.55
N LEU A 293 5.59 -10.68 3.79
CA LEU A 293 6.55 -10.16 2.81
C LEU A 293 6.60 -11.10 1.61
N TYR A 294 6.19 -10.59 0.46
CA TYR A 294 6.24 -11.30 -0.82
C TYR A 294 6.93 -10.45 -1.88
N ASP A 295 7.53 -11.12 -2.86
CA ASP A 295 8.34 -10.48 -3.89
C ASP A 295 7.53 -9.89 -5.05
N ASP A 296 6.22 -10.18 -5.13
CA ASP A 296 5.40 -9.92 -6.31
C ASP A 296 5.41 -8.46 -6.78
N LEU A 297 5.27 -7.51 -5.86
CA LEU A 297 5.14 -6.09 -6.22
C LEU A 297 6.49 -5.40 -6.38
N TRP A 298 7.39 -5.53 -5.40
CA TRP A 298 8.66 -4.79 -5.43
C TRP A 298 9.57 -5.30 -6.55
N LEU A 299 9.69 -6.62 -6.72
CA LEU A 299 10.50 -7.22 -7.77
C LEU A 299 9.81 -7.05 -9.13
N GLY A 300 8.48 -7.19 -9.17
CA GLY A 300 7.68 -6.97 -10.38
C GLY A 300 7.87 -5.56 -10.95
N GLN A 301 7.94 -4.52 -10.11
CA GLN A 301 8.26 -3.15 -10.52
C GLN A 301 9.65 -3.04 -11.13
N ILE A 302 10.68 -3.59 -10.45
CA ILE A 302 12.07 -3.56 -10.93
C ILE A 302 12.21 -4.26 -12.28
N ILE A 303 11.61 -5.45 -12.43
CA ILE A 303 11.62 -6.20 -13.69
C ILE A 303 10.92 -5.40 -14.77
N THR A 304 9.76 -4.82 -14.48
CA THR A 304 8.98 -4.08 -15.48
C THR A 304 9.71 -2.84 -15.99
N ILE A 305 10.31 -2.06 -15.07
CA ILE A 305 11.14 -0.90 -15.43
C ILE A 305 12.35 -1.35 -16.27
N SER A 306 12.98 -2.46 -15.87
CA SER A 306 14.14 -3.02 -16.57
C SER A 306 13.78 -3.50 -17.97
N GLU A 307 12.72 -4.29 -18.13
CA GLU A 307 12.29 -4.84 -19.42
C GLU A 307 11.82 -3.76 -20.39
N ARG A 308 11.18 -2.71 -19.89
CA ARG A 308 10.81 -1.56 -20.72
C ARG A 308 12.05 -0.75 -21.15
N SER A 309 13.02 -0.57 -20.26
CA SER A 309 14.29 0.07 -20.61
C SER A 309 15.08 -0.76 -21.63
N VAL A 310 15.14 -2.08 -21.45
CA VAL A 310 15.77 -3.02 -22.39
C VAL A 310 15.10 -2.95 -23.76
N LEU A 311 13.76 -2.95 -23.82
CA LEU A 311 13.00 -2.79 -25.06
C LEU A 311 13.35 -1.48 -25.78
N SER A 312 13.35 -0.37 -25.05
CA SER A 312 13.70 0.96 -25.58
C SER A 312 15.14 1.01 -26.10
N GLN A 313 16.09 0.44 -25.35
CA GLN A 313 17.50 0.38 -25.76
C GLN A 313 17.71 -0.52 -26.99
N ASN A 314 17.09 -1.69 -27.04
CA ASN A 314 17.20 -2.61 -28.16
C ASN A 314 16.60 -1.99 -29.43
N PHE A 315 15.47 -1.28 -29.30
CA PHE A 315 14.88 -0.55 -30.41
C PHE A 315 15.78 0.59 -30.88
N LYS A 316 16.33 1.41 -29.96
CA LYS A 316 17.19 2.54 -30.35
C LYS A 316 18.45 2.07 -31.08
N LYS A 317 19.16 1.10 -30.50
CA LYS A 317 20.45 0.58 -30.98
C LYS A 317 20.32 -0.34 -32.19
N ASN A 318 19.37 -1.27 -32.15
CA ASN A 318 19.27 -2.38 -33.10
C ASN A 318 18.00 -2.35 -33.96
N LYS A 319 17.10 -1.36 -33.76
CA LYS A 319 15.78 -1.27 -34.41
C LYS A 319 14.91 -2.52 -34.19
N ASN A 320 15.16 -3.24 -33.09
CA ASN A 320 14.42 -4.43 -32.72
C ASN A 320 13.50 -4.15 -31.52
N LEU A 321 12.18 -4.34 -31.71
CA LEU A 321 11.18 -4.23 -30.65
C LEU A 321 11.10 -5.53 -29.85
N ASN A 322 12.19 -5.84 -29.16
CA ASN A 322 12.32 -7.08 -28.41
C ASN A 322 13.00 -6.86 -27.05
N ASN A 323 12.53 -7.59 -26.04
CA ASN A 323 13.15 -7.73 -24.73
C ASN A 323 13.06 -9.20 -24.28
N TYR A 324 13.47 -9.51 -23.05
CA TYR A 324 13.52 -10.88 -22.57
C TYR A 324 12.12 -11.46 -22.38
N ILE A 325 11.16 -10.69 -21.87
CA ILE A 325 9.76 -11.13 -21.76
C ILE A 325 9.17 -11.46 -23.13
N ILE A 326 9.31 -10.58 -24.12
CA ILE A 326 8.82 -10.81 -25.49
C ILE A 326 9.47 -12.07 -26.06
N SER A 327 10.79 -12.20 -25.96
CA SER A 327 11.52 -13.36 -26.47
C SER A 327 11.04 -14.68 -25.86
N ILE A 328 10.76 -14.69 -24.56
CA ILE A 328 10.23 -15.87 -23.87
C ILE A 328 8.78 -16.17 -24.31
N LEU A 329 7.92 -15.16 -24.39
CA LEU A 329 6.51 -15.32 -24.77
C LEU A 329 6.32 -15.81 -26.21
N GLU A 330 7.26 -15.52 -27.09
CA GLU A 330 7.24 -15.93 -28.50
C GLU A 330 7.80 -17.33 -28.73
N ASN A 331 8.43 -17.94 -27.72
CA ASN A 331 9.06 -19.24 -27.87
C ASN A 331 8.29 -20.34 -27.14
N ASP A 332 7.54 -21.14 -27.90
CA ASP A 332 6.73 -22.23 -27.33
C ASP A 332 7.56 -23.29 -26.57
N LYS A 333 8.83 -23.50 -26.94
CA LYS A 333 9.70 -24.44 -26.21
C LYS A 333 10.02 -23.92 -24.81
N ILE A 334 10.40 -22.65 -24.68
CA ILE A 334 10.63 -22.03 -23.38
C ILE A 334 9.35 -22.07 -22.55
N LEU A 335 8.20 -21.74 -23.13
CA LEU A 335 6.92 -21.75 -22.43
C LEU A 335 6.50 -23.13 -21.92
N GLN A 336 6.76 -24.19 -22.69
CA GLN A 336 6.50 -25.56 -22.24
C GLN A 336 7.34 -25.92 -21.01
N GLU A 337 8.61 -25.52 -20.97
CA GLU A 337 9.48 -25.73 -19.81
C GLU A 337 9.02 -24.91 -18.59
N ILE A 338 8.66 -23.63 -18.78
CA ILE A 338 8.08 -22.80 -17.71
C ILE A 338 6.82 -23.44 -17.12
N LYS A 339 5.97 -24.03 -17.96
CA LYS A 339 4.75 -24.73 -17.52
C LYS A 339 5.07 -26.02 -16.75
N LYS A 340 6.16 -26.72 -17.05
CA LYS A 340 6.62 -27.86 -16.22
C LYS A 340 7.12 -27.37 -14.86
N PHE A 341 7.89 -26.29 -14.85
CA PHE A 341 8.37 -25.67 -13.61
C PHE A 341 7.24 -25.15 -12.72
N SER A 342 6.17 -24.59 -13.29
CA SER A 342 5.04 -24.12 -12.49
C SER A 342 4.36 -25.23 -11.69
N LEU A 343 4.41 -26.48 -12.16
CA LEU A 343 3.91 -27.65 -11.45
C LEU A 343 4.84 -28.11 -10.31
N ASN A 344 6.13 -27.74 -10.35
CA ASN A 344 7.14 -28.13 -9.36
C ASN A 344 8.10 -26.97 -9.02
N ARG A 345 7.53 -25.86 -8.52
CA ARG A 345 8.23 -24.59 -8.32
C ARG A 345 9.31 -24.60 -7.22
N ASN A 346 9.36 -25.67 -6.42
CA ASN A 346 10.26 -25.77 -5.27
C ASN A 346 11.67 -26.25 -5.62
N ASP A 347 11.95 -26.56 -6.90
CA ASP A 347 13.26 -27.02 -7.34
C ASP A 347 14.06 -25.90 -8.03
N ILE A 348 15.12 -25.45 -7.35
CA ILE A 348 16.04 -24.44 -7.88
C ILE A 348 16.84 -24.96 -9.08
N LYS A 349 17.13 -26.26 -9.16
CA LYS A 349 17.90 -26.84 -10.28
C LYS A 349 17.09 -26.79 -11.57
N THR A 350 15.81 -27.16 -11.49
CA THR A 350 14.88 -26.99 -12.62
C THR A 350 14.83 -25.54 -13.09
N LEU A 351 14.79 -24.55 -12.17
CA LEU A 351 14.83 -23.14 -12.56
C LEU A 351 16.13 -22.77 -13.28
N GLU A 352 17.28 -23.23 -12.78
CA GLU A 352 18.60 -23.00 -13.38
C GLU A 352 18.66 -23.57 -14.80
N GLU A 353 18.25 -24.83 -14.99
CA GLU A 353 18.24 -25.51 -16.30
C GLU A 353 17.36 -24.79 -17.32
N ILE A 354 16.13 -24.40 -16.93
CA ILE A 354 15.21 -23.70 -17.83
C ILE A 354 15.76 -22.32 -18.19
N THR A 355 16.38 -21.63 -17.23
CA THR A 355 17.00 -20.33 -17.45
C THR A 355 18.16 -20.43 -18.44
N GLU A 356 19.02 -21.43 -18.31
CA GLU A 356 20.13 -21.65 -19.24
C GLU A 356 19.63 -21.96 -20.65
N ASN A 357 18.65 -22.87 -20.77
CA ASN A 357 18.00 -23.18 -22.04
C ASN A 357 17.36 -21.95 -22.68
N ALA A 358 16.67 -21.11 -21.89
CA ALA A 358 16.08 -19.87 -22.37
C ALA A 358 17.15 -18.90 -22.91
N ILE A 359 18.28 -18.74 -22.20
CA ILE A 359 19.40 -17.90 -22.64
C ILE A 359 19.99 -18.40 -23.95
N GLU A 360 20.20 -19.71 -24.08
CA GLU A 360 20.74 -20.31 -25.31
C GLU A 360 19.81 -20.08 -26.50
N ILE A 361 18.51 -20.28 -26.31
CA ILE A 361 17.50 -20.01 -27.34
C ILE A 361 17.50 -18.53 -27.71
N ILE A 362 17.46 -17.62 -26.72
CA ILE A 362 17.47 -16.16 -26.97
C ILE A 362 18.74 -15.76 -27.73
N ARG A 363 19.91 -16.32 -27.39
CA ARG A 363 21.18 -16.06 -28.09
C ARG A 363 21.11 -16.37 -29.57
N ILE A 364 20.35 -17.39 -29.97
CA ILE A 364 20.20 -17.80 -31.37
C ILE A 364 19.35 -16.80 -32.15
N TYR A 365 18.29 -16.26 -31.56
CA TYR A 365 17.32 -15.39 -32.26
C TYR A 365 17.61 -13.89 -32.13
N ASP A 366 18.20 -13.44 -31.01
CA ASP A 366 18.55 -12.03 -30.76
C ASP A 366 19.81 -11.94 -29.90
N LYS A 367 20.97 -12.13 -30.52
CA LYS A 367 22.27 -12.04 -29.83
C LYS A 367 22.51 -10.67 -29.19
N ASN A 368 22.03 -9.60 -29.84
CA ASN A 368 22.25 -8.22 -29.38
C ASN A 368 21.49 -7.93 -28.09
N LEU A 369 20.36 -8.60 -27.84
CA LEU A 369 19.62 -8.47 -26.60
C LEU A 369 20.47 -8.83 -25.37
N LEU A 370 21.30 -9.87 -25.47
CA LEU A 370 22.18 -10.31 -24.38
C LEU A 370 23.33 -9.34 -24.06
N GLU A 371 23.62 -8.39 -24.95
CA GLU A 371 24.61 -7.35 -24.74
C GLU A 371 24.03 -6.15 -23.96
N ILE A 372 22.70 -6.07 -23.85
CA ILE A 372 22.00 -5.02 -23.11
C ILE A 372 21.90 -5.43 -21.65
N LYS A 373 22.66 -4.73 -20.80
CA LYS A 373 22.56 -4.86 -19.34
C LYS A 373 21.22 -4.32 -18.86
N SER A 374 20.49 -5.13 -18.09
CA SER A 374 19.27 -4.71 -17.43
C SER A 374 19.58 -3.74 -16.28
N ILE A 375 18.60 -2.92 -15.93
CA ILE A 375 18.73 -1.99 -14.80
C ILE A 375 18.69 -2.74 -13.47
N ALA A 376 17.92 -3.83 -13.39
CA ALA A 376 17.94 -4.76 -12.27
C ALA A 376 19.37 -5.22 -11.96
N GLU A 377 20.14 -5.67 -12.97
CA GLU A 377 21.55 -6.04 -12.78
C GLU A 377 22.37 -4.90 -12.20
N VAL A 378 22.21 -3.67 -12.68
CA VAL A 378 22.95 -2.51 -12.14
C VAL A 378 22.57 -2.24 -10.68
N ILE A 379 21.28 -2.24 -10.35
CA ILE A 379 20.77 -1.98 -9.00
C ILE A 379 21.30 -3.04 -8.03
N PHE A 380 21.09 -4.32 -8.30
CA PHE A 380 21.47 -5.39 -7.37
C PHE A 380 22.99 -5.50 -7.20
N ASN A 381 23.77 -5.35 -8.27
CA ASN A 381 25.23 -5.36 -8.15
C ASN A 381 25.75 -4.16 -7.34
N SER A 382 25.10 -2.99 -7.42
CA SER A 382 25.45 -1.82 -6.58
C SER A 382 25.19 -2.04 -5.09
N LEU A 383 24.30 -2.98 -4.75
CA LEU A 383 24.02 -3.41 -3.38
C LEU A 383 24.97 -4.52 -2.89
N GLY A 384 25.95 -4.92 -3.73
CA GLY A 384 26.88 -6.00 -3.43
C GLY A 384 26.30 -7.41 -3.64
N GLU A 385 25.11 -7.54 -4.24
CA GLU A 385 24.58 -8.84 -4.64
C GLU A 385 25.24 -9.32 -5.94
N ASN A 386 25.55 -10.61 -6.05
CA ASN A 386 25.97 -11.20 -7.33
C ASN A 386 24.72 -11.44 -8.20
N TYR A 387 24.33 -10.43 -8.98
CA TYR A 387 23.12 -10.45 -9.79
C TYR A 387 23.46 -10.26 -11.27
N ASP A 388 23.47 -11.38 -11.99
CA ASP A 388 23.81 -11.48 -13.40
C ASP A 388 22.57 -11.72 -14.28
N ILE A 389 22.80 -11.77 -15.59
CA ILE A 389 21.74 -12.03 -16.57
C ILE A 389 20.99 -13.35 -16.33
N LYS A 390 21.67 -14.39 -15.82
CA LYS A 390 21.04 -15.65 -15.44
C LYS A 390 20.04 -15.42 -14.32
N THR A 391 20.44 -14.73 -13.27
CA THR A 391 19.54 -14.42 -12.14
C THR A 391 18.36 -13.55 -12.59
N TYR A 392 18.61 -12.57 -13.47
CA TYR A 392 17.58 -11.70 -14.02
C TYR A 392 16.51 -12.47 -14.83
N ILE A 393 16.92 -13.31 -15.78
CA ILE A 393 16.00 -14.11 -16.59
C ILE A 393 15.28 -15.15 -15.73
N GLY A 394 15.96 -15.74 -14.74
CA GLY A 394 15.36 -16.64 -13.76
C GLY A 394 14.22 -15.97 -12.97
N ASP A 395 14.37 -14.70 -12.59
CA ASP A 395 13.28 -13.94 -11.95
C ASP A 395 12.10 -13.70 -12.90
N ILE A 396 12.35 -13.38 -14.18
CA ILE A 396 11.30 -13.27 -15.21
C ILE A 396 10.54 -14.60 -15.37
N ILE A 397 11.25 -15.72 -15.49
CA ILE A 397 10.67 -17.07 -15.60
C ILE A 397 9.76 -17.36 -14.41
N GLN A 398 10.17 -16.99 -13.20
CA GLN A 398 9.36 -17.21 -12.00
C GLN A 398 8.03 -16.43 -12.05
N PHE A 399 8.00 -15.20 -12.57
CA PHE A 399 6.73 -14.47 -12.79
C PHE A 399 5.87 -15.13 -13.89
N LEU A 400 6.51 -15.54 -14.99
CA LEU A 400 5.81 -16.20 -16.11
C LEU A 400 5.34 -17.63 -15.79
N SER A 401 5.81 -18.22 -14.69
CA SER A 401 5.29 -19.49 -14.18
C SER A 401 3.86 -19.39 -13.62
N CYS A 402 3.36 -18.17 -13.37
CA CYS A 402 1.96 -17.95 -13.01
C CYS A 402 1.07 -17.94 -14.26
N GLU A 403 0.18 -18.93 -14.40
CA GLU A 403 -0.72 -19.08 -15.56
C GLU A 403 -1.63 -17.85 -15.76
N GLU A 404 -2.11 -17.24 -14.68
CA GLU A 404 -2.94 -16.03 -14.75
C GLU A 404 -2.17 -14.83 -15.31
N ILE A 405 -0.86 -14.75 -15.07
CA ILE A 405 0.01 -13.73 -15.68
C ILE A 405 0.29 -14.10 -17.14
N LEU A 406 0.75 -15.32 -17.38
CA LEU A 406 1.19 -15.79 -18.70
C LEU A 406 0.07 -15.69 -19.73
N SER A 407 -1.13 -16.17 -19.41
CA SER A 407 -2.29 -16.15 -20.31
C SER A 407 -2.71 -14.74 -20.75
N VAL A 408 -2.58 -13.75 -19.85
CA VAL A 408 -2.86 -12.34 -20.15
C VAL A 408 -1.79 -11.76 -21.08
N LEU A 409 -0.50 -12.00 -20.78
CA LEU A 409 0.59 -11.47 -21.59
C LEU A 409 0.61 -12.09 -23.00
N ARG A 410 0.34 -13.39 -23.14
CA ARG A 410 0.20 -14.04 -24.45
C ARG A 410 -0.95 -13.45 -25.28
N ARG A 411 -2.05 -13.08 -24.63
CA ARG A 411 -3.16 -12.42 -25.33
C ARG A 411 -2.77 -11.04 -25.84
N GLU A 412 -2.03 -10.28 -25.03
CA GLU A 412 -1.63 -8.92 -25.43
C GLU A 412 -0.53 -8.89 -26.48
N ILE A 413 0.47 -9.77 -26.41
CA ILE A 413 1.51 -9.84 -27.45
C ILE A 413 0.90 -10.18 -28.82
N HIS A 414 -0.10 -11.07 -28.86
CA HIS A 414 -0.87 -11.33 -30.09
C HIS A 414 -1.63 -10.09 -30.56
N ARG A 415 -2.26 -9.33 -29.67
CA ARG A 415 -2.98 -8.09 -30.04
C ARG A 415 -2.02 -7.03 -30.60
N VAL A 416 -0.87 -6.82 -29.98
CA VAL A 416 0.15 -5.86 -30.43
C VAL A 416 0.65 -6.23 -31.84
N LYS A 417 0.91 -7.52 -32.10
CA LYS A 417 1.36 -7.98 -33.42
C LYS A 417 0.29 -7.91 -34.51
N TYR A 418 -0.95 -8.28 -34.20
CA TYR A 418 -2.00 -8.47 -35.23
C TYR A 418 -2.98 -7.30 -35.37
N LYS A 419 -2.97 -6.29 -34.49
CA LYS A 419 -3.68 -5.02 -34.76
C LYS A 419 -3.00 -4.14 -35.81
N GLY A 420 -1.72 -4.38 -36.12
CA GLY A 420 -1.02 -3.74 -37.23
C GLY A 420 -1.52 -4.15 -38.64
N SER A 421 -2.29 -5.23 -38.76
CA SER A 421 -2.83 -5.72 -40.03
C SER A 421 -4.24 -5.23 -40.37
N THR A 422 -4.88 -4.44 -39.49
CA THR A 422 -6.19 -3.83 -39.74
C THR A 422 -6.29 -2.43 -39.15
N SER A 423 -5.54 -1.46 -39.68
CA SER A 423 -5.84 -0.05 -39.45
C SER A 423 -6.80 0.46 -40.53
N ALA A 424 -8.08 0.46 -40.20
CA ALA A 424 -9.03 1.38 -40.81
C ALA A 424 -8.52 2.82 -40.62
N GLN A 425 -8.67 3.63 -41.65
CA GLN A 425 -8.29 5.04 -41.69
C GLN A 425 -8.83 5.82 -40.47
N PRO A 426 -8.04 6.73 -39.88
CA PRO A 426 -8.54 7.63 -38.86
C PRO A 426 -9.49 8.64 -39.51
N LYS A 427 -10.77 8.60 -39.13
CA LYS A 427 -11.68 9.73 -39.31
C LYS A 427 -11.38 10.74 -38.21
N PHE A 428 -10.74 11.84 -38.58
CA PHE A 428 -10.77 13.08 -37.82
C PHE A 428 -12.19 13.64 -37.83
N LEU A 429 -12.72 13.94 -36.64
CA LEU A 429 -13.51 15.13 -36.31
C LEU A 429 -13.60 15.27 -34.79
#